data_AF-A0A0P9Y4D7-F1
#
_entry.id   AF-A0A0P9Y4D7-F1
#
_cell.length_a   1.000
_cell.length_b   1.000
_cell.length_c   1.000
_cell.angle_alpha   90.00
_cell.angle_beta   90.00
_cell.angle_gamma   90.00
#
_symmetry.space_group_name_H-M   'P 1'
#
loop_
_entity.id
_entity.type
_entity.pdbx_description
1 polymer ?
#
loop_
_entity_poly.entity_id
_entity_poly.type
_entity_poly.pdbx_seq_one_letter_code
_entity_poly.pdbx_strand_id
1 'polypeptide(L)'
;MVANRGTETLIGKPPEFFIGKTDMDFLEDKDQARIIMQTDRRIMDNNTSEQIEEQVNLPDGSAATFLSTKAPLLNDDGEVIGLIGSSIDVTARKQAEVAVKELNQTLEQRIEQAIHEREQVEDALRHAQKMDAVGQLTGGIAHDFNNLLAGISGSLEMIQTRMAQGRLADVDKYVSVAQGAVRRAASLTHRLLAFSRRQTLSPEVTNVNTLIHGMEELIGRTVGPSIELQVVAGDEVWPALIDHAQLENSLLNLCLNARDAMPNGGRIIIETSNASLDECIDPDHGITAGDHLSIRVTDTGTGMSPETVAKAFEPFFTTKPIGAGTGLGLSMVYGFV
;
A
#
# COMPACT_ATOMS: atom_id res chain seq x y z
N MET A 1 -43.65 45.70 -18.02
CA MET A 1 -42.84 45.05 -16.97
C MET A 1 -43.07 45.77 -15.64
N VAL A 2 -43.08 45.06 -14.52
CA VAL A 2 -43.18 45.62 -13.16
C VAL A 2 -42.02 45.07 -12.35
N ALA A 3 -41.34 45.94 -11.60
CA ALA A 3 -40.16 45.60 -10.82
C ALA A 3 -40.39 45.90 -9.33
N ASN A 4 -39.69 45.21 -8.43
CA ASN A 4 -39.75 45.50 -7.00
C ASN A 4 -38.57 46.40 -6.58
N ARG A 5 -38.52 46.77 -5.29
CA ARG A 5 -37.41 47.58 -4.73
C ARG A 5 -36.04 46.89 -4.80
N GLY A 6 -35.99 45.57 -4.91
CA GLY A 6 -34.75 44.83 -5.14
C GLY A 6 -34.13 45.19 -6.50
N THR A 7 -34.95 45.34 -7.53
CA THR A 7 -34.52 45.79 -8.86
C THR A 7 -33.99 47.23 -8.84
N GLU A 8 -34.56 48.11 -8.03
CA GLU A 8 -34.09 49.50 -7.87
C GLU A 8 -32.72 49.58 -7.24
N THR A 9 -32.46 48.75 -6.22
CA THR A 9 -31.14 48.66 -5.56
C THR A 9 -30.07 48.16 -6.52
N LEU A 10 -30.45 47.34 -7.51
CA LEU A 10 -29.53 46.65 -8.42
C LEU A 10 -29.28 47.42 -9.73
N ILE A 11 -30.34 47.89 -10.39
CA ILE A 11 -30.28 48.58 -11.70
C ILE A 11 -30.21 50.11 -11.51
N GLY A 12 -30.43 50.60 -10.29
CA GLY A 12 -30.39 52.03 -9.98
C GLY A 12 -31.55 52.83 -10.60
N LYS A 13 -32.66 52.15 -10.95
CA LYS A 13 -33.87 52.75 -11.53
C LYS A 13 -35.09 52.40 -10.68
N PRO A 14 -35.97 53.36 -10.40
CA PRO A 14 -37.16 53.10 -9.59
C PRO A 14 -38.18 52.22 -10.35
N PRO A 15 -39.03 51.44 -9.67
CA PRO A 15 -40.01 50.53 -10.29
C PRO A 15 -40.84 51.14 -11.42
N GLU A 16 -41.18 52.42 -11.33
CA GLU A 16 -42.01 53.15 -12.30
C GLU A 16 -41.29 53.32 -13.64
N PHE A 17 -39.96 53.34 -13.65
CA PHE A 17 -39.16 53.44 -14.88
C PHE A 17 -39.41 52.27 -15.84
N PHE A 18 -39.71 51.10 -15.30
CA PHE A 18 -39.84 49.84 -16.02
C PHE A 18 -41.22 49.62 -16.65
N ILE A 19 -42.21 50.43 -16.25
CA ILE A 19 -43.57 50.30 -16.76
C ILE A 19 -43.60 50.69 -18.25
N GLY A 20 -44.19 49.82 -19.07
CA GLY A 20 -44.28 50.02 -20.52
C GLY A 20 -42.99 49.81 -21.31
N LYS A 21 -41.87 49.46 -20.65
CA LYS A 21 -40.59 49.13 -21.30
C LYS A 21 -40.39 47.62 -21.43
N THR A 22 -39.56 47.25 -22.40
CA THR A 22 -39.01 45.91 -22.63
C THR A 22 -37.54 45.85 -22.23
N ASP A 23 -36.96 44.65 -22.09
CA ASP A 23 -35.53 44.47 -21.79
C ASP A 23 -34.61 45.19 -22.79
N MET A 24 -35.04 45.27 -24.05
CA MET A 24 -34.34 46.00 -25.11
C MET A 24 -34.29 47.52 -24.86
N ASP A 25 -35.17 48.10 -24.05
CA ASP A 25 -35.24 49.54 -23.84
C ASP A 25 -34.31 50.04 -22.73
N PHE A 26 -33.84 49.15 -21.84
CA PHE A 26 -33.03 49.56 -20.68
C PHE A 26 -31.77 48.73 -20.43
N LEU A 27 -31.64 47.51 -20.97
CA LEU A 27 -30.37 46.78 -20.90
C LEU A 27 -29.38 47.35 -21.93
N GLU A 28 -28.13 47.54 -21.52
CA GLU A 28 -27.07 48.05 -22.40
C GLU A 28 -26.66 47.00 -23.43
N ASP A 29 -26.52 45.75 -23.01
CA ASP A 29 -26.24 44.60 -23.89
C ASP A 29 -27.51 44.15 -24.61
N LYS A 30 -27.61 44.48 -25.90
CA LYS A 30 -28.76 44.14 -26.74
C LYS A 30 -28.80 42.68 -27.15
N ASP A 31 -27.67 41.98 -27.12
CA ASP A 31 -27.64 40.55 -27.39
C ASP A 31 -28.18 39.78 -26.18
N GLN A 32 -27.75 40.17 -24.98
CA GLN A 32 -28.29 39.67 -23.72
C GLN A 32 -29.81 39.92 -23.61
N ALA A 33 -30.26 41.15 -23.92
CA ALA A 33 -31.69 41.49 -23.91
C ALA A 33 -32.52 40.60 -24.86
N ARG A 34 -31.98 40.30 -26.06
CA ARG A 34 -32.65 39.40 -27.01
C ARG A 34 -32.74 37.98 -26.46
N ILE A 35 -31.70 37.46 -25.81
CA ILE A 35 -31.68 36.12 -25.21
C ILE A 35 -32.71 36.03 -24.08
N ILE A 36 -32.78 37.04 -23.21
CA ILE A 36 -33.76 37.10 -22.11
C ILE A 36 -35.19 37.10 -22.67
N MET A 37 -35.48 37.97 -23.63
CA MET A 37 -36.82 38.04 -24.22
C MET A 37 -37.23 36.77 -25.00
N GLN A 38 -36.27 36.10 -25.65
CA GLN A 38 -36.52 34.80 -26.29
C GLN A 38 -36.85 33.73 -25.26
N THR A 39 -36.13 33.72 -24.15
CA THR A 39 -36.35 32.81 -23.02
C THR A 39 -37.72 33.03 -22.41
N ASP A 40 -38.08 34.29 -22.16
CA ASP A 40 -39.37 34.69 -21.60
C ASP A 40 -40.53 34.29 -22.51
N ARG A 41 -40.40 34.52 -23.82
CA ARG A 41 -41.38 34.09 -24.81
C ARG A 41 -41.54 32.58 -24.82
N ARG A 42 -40.44 31.83 -24.83
CA ARG A 42 -40.48 30.36 -24.79
C ARG A 42 -41.20 29.83 -23.55
N ILE A 43 -40.94 30.42 -22.38
CA ILE A 43 -41.59 30.04 -21.10
C ILE A 43 -43.09 30.29 -21.15
N MET A 44 -43.52 31.41 -21.74
CA MET A 44 -44.94 31.72 -21.95
C MET A 44 -45.59 30.80 -22.98
N ASP A 45 -44.95 30.59 -24.13
CA ASP A 45 -45.46 29.75 -25.23
C ASP A 45 -45.61 28.28 -24.81
N ASN A 46 -44.67 27.77 -24.01
CA ASN A 46 -44.68 26.38 -23.54
C ASN A 46 -45.51 26.19 -22.27
N ASN A 47 -45.93 27.28 -21.60
CA ASN A 47 -46.62 27.25 -20.32
C ASN A 47 -45.87 26.43 -19.24
N THR A 48 -44.54 26.59 -19.17
CA THR A 48 -43.66 25.82 -18.25
C THR A 48 -42.85 26.76 -17.37
N SER A 49 -42.78 26.48 -16.07
CA SER A 49 -41.87 27.22 -15.18
C SER A 49 -40.43 26.70 -15.32
N GLU A 50 -39.46 27.61 -15.40
CA GLU A 50 -38.04 27.29 -15.52
C GLU A 50 -37.19 28.09 -14.53
N GLN A 51 -36.09 27.48 -14.09
CA GLN A 51 -35.04 28.16 -13.33
C GLN A 51 -33.77 28.19 -14.19
N ILE A 52 -33.22 29.38 -14.39
CA ILE A 52 -32.16 29.65 -15.36
C ILE A 52 -31.10 30.53 -14.71
N GLU A 53 -29.83 30.25 -15.02
CA GLU A 53 -28.72 31.11 -14.65
C GLU A 53 -28.48 32.14 -15.77
N GLU A 54 -28.55 33.42 -15.42
CA GLU A 54 -28.40 34.53 -16.34
C GLU A 54 -27.19 35.36 -15.93
N GLN A 55 -26.25 35.57 -16.86
CA GLN A 55 -25.18 36.55 -16.64
C GLN A 55 -25.71 37.94 -16.98
N VAL A 56 -25.49 38.89 -16.08
CA VAL A 56 -25.96 40.26 -16.21
C VAL A 56 -24.82 41.22 -15.97
N ASN A 57 -24.61 42.14 -16.92
CA ASN A 57 -23.70 43.26 -16.74
C ASN A 57 -24.43 44.35 -15.94
N LEU A 58 -23.86 44.70 -14.79
CA LEU A 58 -24.36 45.75 -13.92
C LEU A 58 -23.91 47.13 -14.45
N PRO A 59 -24.61 48.23 -14.09
CA PRO A 59 -24.30 49.58 -14.57
C PRO A 59 -22.89 50.09 -14.20
N ASP A 60 -22.24 49.47 -13.21
CA ASP A 60 -20.86 49.76 -12.81
C ASP A 60 -19.80 49.03 -13.66
N GLY A 61 -20.24 48.24 -14.64
CA GLY A 61 -19.40 47.44 -15.53
C GLY A 61 -19.01 46.07 -14.98
N SER A 62 -19.45 45.70 -13.77
CA SER A 62 -19.23 44.37 -13.21
C SER A 62 -20.23 43.35 -13.78
N ALA A 63 -19.84 42.08 -13.82
CA ALA A 63 -20.73 40.99 -14.21
C ALA A 63 -21.24 40.25 -12.95
N ALA A 64 -22.53 39.97 -12.92
CA ALA A 64 -23.20 39.21 -11.87
C ALA A 64 -23.95 38.01 -12.47
N THR A 65 -24.00 36.91 -11.71
CA THR A 65 -24.75 35.71 -12.07
C THR A 65 -26.04 35.67 -11.27
N PHE A 66 -27.17 35.74 -11.96
CA PHE A 66 -28.50 35.65 -11.38
C PHE A 66 -29.06 34.25 -11.55
N LEU A 67 -29.68 33.73 -10.49
CA LEU A 67 -30.56 32.59 -10.56
C LEU A 67 -32.00 33.10 -10.68
N SER A 68 -32.53 33.07 -11.90
CA SER A 68 -33.86 33.56 -12.23
C SER A 68 -34.84 32.39 -12.30
N THR A 69 -35.90 32.44 -11.48
CA THR A 69 -37.05 31.55 -11.60
C THR A 69 -38.17 32.30 -12.29
N LYS A 70 -38.65 31.78 -13.41
CA LYS A 70 -39.63 32.41 -14.29
C LYS A 70 -40.79 31.46 -14.56
N ALA A 71 -42.00 31.99 -14.53
CA ALA A 71 -43.24 31.24 -14.72
C ALA A 71 -44.27 32.06 -15.52
N PRO A 72 -45.12 31.41 -16.32
CA PRO A 72 -46.23 32.09 -16.99
C PRO A 72 -47.22 32.62 -15.95
N LEU A 73 -47.67 33.86 -16.14
CA LEU A 73 -48.76 34.45 -15.39
C LEU A 73 -50.08 34.14 -16.10
N LEU A 74 -50.99 33.46 -15.43
CA LEU A 74 -52.28 33.04 -15.97
C LEU A 74 -53.42 33.94 -15.45
N ASN A 75 -54.46 34.17 -16.26
CA ASN A 75 -55.73 34.74 -15.80
C ASN A 75 -56.63 33.66 -15.18
N ASP A 76 -57.81 34.06 -14.70
CA ASP A 76 -58.80 33.15 -14.09
C ASP A 76 -59.32 32.08 -15.08
N ASP A 77 -59.21 32.34 -16.39
CA ASP A 77 -59.60 31.43 -17.47
C ASP A 77 -58.46 30.47 -17.88
N GLY A 78 -57.28 30.57 -17.27
CA GLY A 78 -56.11 29.74 -17.54
C GLY A 78 -55.28 30.16 -18.76
N GLU A 79 -55.54 31.34 -19.32
CA GLU A 79 -54.79 31.91 -20.45
C GLU A 79 -53.53 32.64 -19.95
N VAL A 80 -52.42 32.51 -20.69
CA VAL A 80 -51.18 33.21 -20.40
C VAL A 80 -51.32 34.69 -20.71
N ILE A 81 -51.31 35.52 -19.66
CA ILE A 81 -51.42 36.99 -19.75
C ILE A 81 -50.08 37.70 -19.48
N GLY A 82 -49.03 36.96 -19.14
CA GLY A 82 -47.70 37.52 -18.98
C GLY A 82 -46.70 36.54 -18.38
N LEU A 83 -45.63 37.11 -17.82
CA LEU A 83 -44.58 36.38 -17.13
C LEU A 83 -44.39 36.96 -15.73
N ILE A 84 -44.21 36.09 -14.74
CA ILE A 84 -43.74 36.45 -13.41
C ILE A 84 -42.41 35.77 -13.14
N GLY A 85 -41.49 36.47 -12.50
CA GLY A 85 -40.22 35.88 -12.12
C GLY A 85 -39.58 36.55 -10.91
N SER A 86 -38.65 35.83 -10.30
CA SER A 86 -37.80 36.32 -9.23
C SER A 86 -36.36 35.96 -9.53
N SER A 87 -35.44 36.89 -9.33
CA SER A 87 -34.02 36.69 -9.55
C SER A 87 -33.26 36.92 -8.26
N ILE A 88 -32.31 36.02 -7.96
CA ILE A 88 -31.41 36.11 -6.80
C ILE A 88 -29.99 36.19 -7.32
N ASP A 89 -29.22 37.16 -6.85
CA ASP A 89 -27.78 37.22 -7.12
C ASP A 89 -27.08 36.04 -6.43
N VAL A 90 -26.46 35.18 -7.23
CA VAL A 90 -25.71 34.00 -6.76
C VAL A 90 -24.22 34.11 -7.08
N THR A 91 -23.73 35.30 -7.42
CA THR A 91 -22.34 35.56 -7.83
C THR A 91 -21.35 35.11 -6.77
N ALA A 92 -21.54 35.54 -5.53
CA ALA A 92 -20.66 35.18 -4.41
C ALA A 92 -20.62 33.67 -4.17
N ARG A 93 -21.79 32.99 -4.27
CA ARG A 93 -21.88 31.53 -4.13
C ARG A 93 -21.13 30.81 -5.24
N LYS A 94 -21.31 31.24 -6.49
CA LYS A 94 -20.63 30.66 -7.66
C LYS A 94 -19.11 30.85 -7.61
N GLN A 95 -18.66 32.04 -7.21
CA GLN A 95 -17.24 32.32 -7.00
C GLN A 95 -16.65 31.42 -5.91
N ALA A 96 -17.36 31.22 -4.80
CA ALA A 96 -16.93 30.31 -3.74
C ALA A 96 -16.88 28.84 -4.21
N GLU A 97 -17.87 28.37 -4.98
CA GLU A 97 -17.88 27.01 -5.55
C GLU A 97 -16.69 26.77 -6.49
N VAL A 98 -16.37 27.75 -7.34
CA VAL A 98 -15.19 27.68 -8.22
C VAL A 98 -13.90 27.68 -7.39
N ALA A 99 -13.77 28.56 -6.41
CA ALA A 99 -12.59 28.62 -5.54
C ALA A 99 -12.36 27.32 -4.76
N VAL A 100 -13.41 26.68 -4.26
CA VAL A 100 -13.31 25.37 -3.60
C VAL A 100 -12.83 24.30 -4.58
N LYS A 101 -13.37 24.29 -5.81
CA LYS A 101 -12.97 23.32 -6.83
C LYS A 101 -11.49 23.48 -7.21
N GLU A 102 -11.03 24.71 -7.41
CA GLU A 102 -9.63 25.02 -7.70
C GLU A 102 -8.70 24.65 -6.53
N LEU A 103 -9.13 24.92 -5.30
CA LEU A 103 -8.38 24.56 -4.10
C LEU A 103 -8.25 23.04 -3.96
N ASN A 104 -9.33 22.29 -4.20
CA ASN A 104 -9.31 20.83 -4.16
C ASN A 104 -8.35 20.26 -5.21
N GLN A 105 -8.41 20.74 -6.45
CA GLN A 105 -7.48 20.32 -7.51
C GLN A 105 -6.01 20.61 -7.14
N THR A 106 -5.76 21.78 -6.54
CA THR A 106 -4.42 22.15 -6.08
C THR A 106 -3.96 21.26 -4.91
N LEU A 107 -4.87 20.92 -3.98
CA LEU A 107 -4.58 20.02 -2.87
C LEU A 107 -4.27 18.61 -3.35
N GLU A 108 -5.05 18.07 -4.30
CA GLU A 108 -4.80 16.76 -4.91
C GLU A 108 -3.40 16.70 -5.53
N GLN A 109 -3.03 17.70 -6.33
CA GLN A 109 -1.69 17.79 -6.94
C GLN A 109 -0.57 17.86 -5.89
N ARG A 110 -0.78 18.62 -4.81
CA ARG A 110 0.20 18.73 -3.71
C ARG A 110 0.34 17.43 -2.92
N ILE A 111 -0.77 16.72 -2.71
CA ILE A 111 -0.76 15.42 -2.03
C ILE A 111 0.00 14.41 -2.88
N GLU A 112 -0.29 14.34 -4.19
CA GLU A 112 0.40 13.44 -5.11
C GLU A 112 1.91 13.71 -5.13
N GLN A 113 2.31 14.98 -5.24
CA GLN A 113 3.71 15.39 -5.17
C GLN A 113 4.37 15.01 -3.84
N ALA A 114 3.68 15.26 -2.71
CA ALA A 114 4.21 14.93 -1.40
C ALA A 114 4.36 13.42 -1.17
N ILE A 115 3.41 12.61 -1.67
CA ILE A 115 3.52 11.14 -1.64
C ILE A 115 4.73 10.70 -2.45
N HIS A 116 4.89 11.22 -3.67
CA HIS A 116 6.01 10.86 -4.52
C HIS A 116 7.38 11.23 -3.91
N GLU A 117 7.49 12.43 -3.32
CA GLU A 117 8.71 12.84 -2.61
C GLU A 117 8.99 11.96 -1.39
N ARG A 118 7.95 11.59 -0.64
CA ARG A 118 8.08 10.71 0.53
C ARG A 118 8.55 9.32 0.12
N GLU A 119 7.97 8.73 -0.92
CA GLU A 119 8.38 7.42 -1.46
C GLU A 119 9.85 7.43 -1.90
N GLN A 120 10.30 8.49 -2.59
CA GLN A 120 11.70 8.64 -2.99
C GLN A 120 12.65 8.70 -1.79
N VAL A 121 12.29 9.43 -0.74
CA VAL A 121 13.09 9.55 0.48
C VAL A 121 13.13 8.23 1.24
N GLU A 122 12.00 7.54 1.38
CA GLU A 122 11.91 6.22 2.00
C GLU A 122 12.78 5.20 1.25
N ASP A 123 12.74 5.19 -0.08
CA ASP A 123 13.57 4.30 -0.89
C ASP A 123 15.07 4.62 -0.78
N ALA A 124 15.42 5.92 -0.76
CA ALA A 124 16.79 6.35 -0.55
C ALA A 124 17.31 5.95 0.84
N LEU A 125 16.49 6.12 1.88
CA LEU A 125 16.82 5.71 3.24
C LEU A 125 17.00 4.20 3.34
N ARG A 126 16.08 3.42 2.76
CA ARG A 126 16.17 1.95 2.70
C ARG A 126 17.43 1.51 1.96
N HIS A 127 17.81 2.21 0.89
CA HIS A 127 19.05 1.95 0.16
C HIS A 127 20.30 2.31 0.99
N ALA A 128 20.29 3.44 1.69
CA ALA A 128 21.39 3.88 2.55
C ALA A 128 21.60 2.91 3.74
N GLN A 129 20.54 2.50 4.42
CA GLN A 129 20.60 1.49 5.48
C GLN A 129 21.15 0.15 4.99
N LYS A 130 20.75 -0.26 3.77
CA LYS A 130 21.35 -1.43 3.11
C LYS A 130 22.85 -1.22 2.87
N MET A 131 23.26 -0.06 2.35
CA MET A 131 24.68 0.23 2.07
C MET A 131 25.54 0.28 3.33
N ASP A 132 25.01 0.83 4.43
CA ASP A 132 25.72 0.89 5.72
C ASP A 132 25.86 -0.52 6.33
N ALA A 133 24.81 -1.34 6.24
CA ALA A 133 24.86 -2.75 6.57
C ALA A 133 25.83 -3.53 5.65
N VAL A 134 25.85 -3.27 4.34
CA VAL A 134 26.85 -3.84 3.40
C VAL A 134 28.27 -3.44 3.80
N GLY A 135 28.49 -2.20 4.24
CA GLY A 135 29.79 -1.71 4.70
C GLY A 135 30.31 -2.49 5.91
N GLN A 136 29.47 -2.67 6.93
CA GLN A 136 29.81 -3.49 8.11
C GLN A 136 29.97 -4.98 7.75
N LEU A 137 29.09 -5.50 6.88
CA LEU A 137 29.13 -6.88 6.40
C LEU A 137 30.40 -7.15 5.57
N THR A 138 30.84 -6.27 4.69
CA THR A 138 32.01 -6.52 3.82
C THR A 138 33.29 -6.70 4.64
N GLY A 139 33.46 -5.93 5.72
CA GLY A 139 34.60 -6.07 6.64
C GLY A 139 34.53 -7.35 7.49
N GLY A 140 33.38 -7.62 8.11
CA GLY A 140 33.19 -8.80 8.97
C GLY A 140 33.16 -10.12 8.20
N ILE A 141 32.49 -10.14 7.04
CA ILE A 141 32.36 -11.32 6.18
C ILE A 141 33.69 -11.65 5.51
N ALA A 142 34.46 -10.67 5.02
CA ALA A 142 35.77 -10.95 4.44
C ALA A 142 36.70 -11.58 5.48
N HIS A 143 36.67 -11.07 6.72
CA HIS A 143 37.40 -11.65 7.84
C HIS A 143 36.94 -13.09 8.15
N ASP A 144 35.64 -13.34 8.23
CA ASP A 144 35.09 -14.67 8.50
C ASP A 144 35.35 -15.67 7.37
N PHE A 145 35.27 -15.22 6.11
CA PHE A 145 35.61 -16.05 4.95
C PHE A 145 37.07 -16.47 4.98
N ASN A 146 37.97 -15.53 5.30
CA ASN A 146 39.40 -15.82 5.49
C ASN A 146 39.64 -16.79 6.65
N ASN A 147 38.89 -16.67 7.75
CA ASN A 147 38.99 -17.60 8.89
C ASN A 147 38.53 -19.02 8.53
N LEU A 148 37.47 -19.15 7.73
CA LEU A 148 36.99 -20.45 7.25
C LEU A 148 37.98 -21.09 6.28
N LEU A 149 38.54 -20.33 5.34
CA LEU A 149 39.56 -20.80 4.42
C LEU A 149 40.83 -21.23 5.15
N ALA A 150 41.29 -20.45 6.13
CA ALA A 150 42.44 -20.82 6.96
C ALA A 150 42.19 -22.13 7.73
N GLY A 151 40.98 -22.32 8.27
CA GLY A 151 40.60 -23.55 8.96
C GLY A 151 40.56 -24.78 8.05
N ILE A 152 40.06 -24.64 6.82
CA ILE A 152 40.04 -25.71 5.81
C ILE A 152 41.48 -26.06 5.40
N SER A 153 42.27 -25.07 5.01
CA SER A 153 43.66 -25.25 4.57
C SER A 153 44.52 -25.88 5.66
N GLY A 154 44.45 -25.36 6.90
CA GLY A 154 45.20 -25.93 8.03
C GLY A 154 44.79 -27.36 8.37
N SER A 155 43.51 -27.71 8.21
CA SER A 155 43.05 -29.08 8.39
C SER A 155 43.60 -30.01 7.30
N LEU A 156 43.63 -29.57 6.04
CA LEU A 156 44.19 -30.34 4.92
C LEU A 156 45.71 -30.56 5.07
N GLU A 157 46.46 -29.54 5.49
CA GLU A 157 47.89 -29.65 5.78
C GLU A 157 48.17 -30.65 6.91
N MET A 158 47.33 -30.65 7.95
CA MET A 158 47.46 -31.60 9.07
C MET A 158 47.11 -33.04 8.67
N ILE A 159 46.12 -33.23 7.80
CA ILE A 159 45.80 -34.54 7.20
C ILE A 159 47.01 -35.08 6.44
N GLN A 160 47.58 -34.27 5.53
CA GLN A 160 48.76 -34.66 4.75
C GLN A 160 49.96 -35.01 5.65
N THR A 161 50.22 -34.18 6.66
CA THR A 161 51.31 -34.40 7.63
C THR A 161 51.14 -35.70 8.42
N ARG A 162 49.91 -36.00 8.88
CA ARG A 162 49.63 -37.22 9.66
C ARG A 162 49.66 -38.47 8.80
N MET A 163 49.20 -38.40 7.56
CA MET A 163 49.34 -39.48 6.58
C MET A 163 50.82 -39.80 6.30
N ALA A 164 51.65 -38.78 6.08
CA ALA A 164 53.09 -38.96 5.86
C ALA A 164 53.82 -39.58 7.08
N GLN A 165 53.27 -39.42 8.28
CA GLN A 165 53.81 -39.97 9.53
C GLN A 165 53.23 -41.36 9.88
N GLY A 166 52.37 -41.95 9.03
CA GLY A 166 51.70 -43.22 9.30
C GLY A 166 50.65 -43.16 10.42
N ARG A 167 50.27 -41.96 10.88
CA ARG A 167 49.32 -41.74 11.98
C ARG A 167 47.89 -41.60 11.46
N LEU A 168 47.40 -42.65 10.83
CA LEU A 168 46.09 -42.65 10.17
C LEU A 168 44.92 -42.48 11.17
N ALA A 169 45.08 -42.92 12.42
CA ALA A 169 44.05 -42.76 13.47
C ALA A 169 43.74 -41.28 13.81
N ASP A 170 44.65 -40.35 13.52
CA ASP A 170 44.46 -38.92 13.79
C ASP A 170 43.75 -38.18 12.64
N VAL A 171 43.61 -38.80 11.47
CA VAL A 171 43.14 -38.15 10.24
C VAL A 171 41.66 -37.76 10.32
N ASP A 172 40.81 -38.63 10.87
CA ASP A 172 39.36 -38.40 10.98
C ASP A 172 39.03 -37.12 11.75
N LYS A 173 39.84 -36.79 12.77
CA LYS A 173 39.68 -35.56 13.54
C LYS A 173 39.79 -34.31 12.65
N TYR A 174 40.81 -34.26 11.79
CA TYR A 174 41.03 -33.10 10.92
C TYR A 174 40.05 -33.07 9.74
N VAL A 175 39.62 -34.23 9.25
CA VAL A 175 38.53 -34.32 8.25
C VAL A 175 37.24 -33.70 8.82
N SER A 176 36.90 -34.04 10.07
CA SER A 176 35.71 -33.48 10.74
C SER A 176 35.79 -31.96 10.92
N VAL A 177 36.96 -31.43 11.29
CA VAL A 177 37.20 -29.97 11.41
C VAL A 177 37.05 -29.27 10.04
N ALA A 178 37.62 -29.83 8.97
CA ALA A 178 37.51 -29.30 7.61
C ALA A 178 36.05 -29.27 7.13
N GLN A 179 35.32 -30.38 7.31
CA GLN A 179 33.90 -30.47 6.95
C GLN A 179 33.05 -29.47 7.74
N GLY A 180 33.36 -29.24 9.02
CA GLY A 180 32.71 -28.22 9.83
C GLY A 180 32.93 -26.80 9.26
N ALA A 181 34.14 -26.48 8.81
CA ALA A 181 34.43 -25.21 8.17
C ALA A 181 33.74 -25.04 6.81
N VAL A 182 33.66 -26.10 6.00
CA VAL A 182 32.92 -26.10 4.72
C VAL A 182 31.42 -25.84 4.94
N ARG A 183 30.79 -26.50 5.92
CA ARG A 183 29.38 -26.26 6.25
C ARG A 183 29.10 -24.81 6.67
N ARG A 184 30.01 -24.20 7.44
CA ARG A 184 29.90 -22.79 7.81
C ARG A 184 30.05 -21.86 6.60
N ALA A 185 30.96 -22.16 5.67
CA ALA A 185 31.13 -21.39 4.44
C ALA A 185 29.87 -21.42 3.55
N ALA A 186 29.25 -22.60 3.40
CA ALA A 186 28.01 -22.76 2.66
C ALA A 186 26.83 -22.00 3.29
N SER A 187 26.76 -21.93 4.63
CA SER A 187 25.74 -21.12 5.30
C SER A 187 25.97 -19.61 5.08
N LEU A 188 27.22 -19.16 5.07
CA LEU A 188 27.57 -17.75 4.86
C LEU A 188 27.25 -17.27 3.43
N THR A 189 27.49 -18.09 2.41
CA THR A 189 27.14 -17.77 1.02
C THR A 189 25.63 -17.69 0.80
N HIS A 190 24.85 -18.59 1.42
CA HIS A 190 23.40 -18.51 1.42
C HIS A 190 22.88 -17.21 2.05
N ARG A 191 23.48 -16.77 3.16
CA ARG A 191 23.13 -15.50 3.84
C ARG A 191 23.39 -14.27 2.96
N LEU A 192 24.51 -14.24 2.23
CA LEU A 192 24.85 -13.16 1.30
C LEU A 192 23.87 -13.08 0.11
N LEU A 193 23.49 -14.24 -0.45
CA LEU A 193 22.54 -14.31 -1.56
C LEU A 193 21.13 -13.86 -1.14
N ALA A 194 20.70 -14.19 0.08
CA ALA A 194 19.42 -13.74 0.64
C ALA A 194 19.40 -12.21 0.87
N PHE A 195 20.50 -11.63 1.33
CA PHE A 195 20.59 -10.18 1.60
C PHE A 195 20.72 -9.33 0.32
N SER A 196 21.28 -9.88 -0.75
CA SER A 196 21.61 -9.16 -2.00
C SER A 196 20.40 -8.90 -2.92
N ARG A 197 19.28 -9.63 -2.79
CA ARG A 197 18.24 -9.60 -3.83
C ARG A 197 17.27 -8.41 -3.72
N ARG A 198 17.52 -7.40 -4.55
CA ARG A 198 16.49 -6.65 -5.30
C ARG A 198 15.88 -7.56 -6.36
N GLN A 199 15.02 -8.49 -5.98
CA GLN A 199 14.12 -9.08 -6.96
C GLN A 199 12.83 -8.26 -6.89
N THR A 200 12.45 -7.59 -7.99
CA THR A 200 11.11 -7.04 -8.13
C THR A 200 10.15 -8.17 -7.81
N LEU A 201 9.29 -7.99 -6.80
CA LEU A 201 8.28 -8.99 -6.47
C LEU A 201 7.52 -9.31 -7.75
N SER A 202 7.33 -10.60 -8.03
CA SER A 202 6.55 -11.06 -9.16
C SER A 202 5.36 -11.87 -8.63
N PRO A 203 4.33 -11.20 -8.07
CA PRO A 203 3.21 -11.90 -7.48
C PRO A 203 2.39 -12.60 -8.58
N GLU A 204 2.12 -13.88 -8.39
CA GLU A 204 1.30 -14.68 -9.30
C GLU A 204 0.13 -15.29 -8.53
N VAL A 205 -1.00 -15.49 -9.23
CA VAL A 205 -2.15 -16.18 -8.65
C VAL A 205 -1.77 -17.63 -8.39
N THR A 206 -1.67 -17.99 -7.12
CA THR A 206 -1.01 -19.22 -6.68
C THR A 206 -1.94 -20.06 -5.82
N ASN A 207 -2.01 -21.35 -6.12
CA ASN A 207 -2.55 -22.33 -5.20
C ASN A 207 -1.47 -22.69 -4.17
N VAL A 208 -1.64 -22.19 -2.94
CA VAL A 208 -0.66 -22.34 -1.86
C VAL A 208 -0.45 -23.80 -1.47
N ASN A 209 -1.50 -24.63 -1.49
CA ASN A 209 -1.36 -26.06 -1.16
C ASN A 209 -0.42 -26.77 -2.15
N THR A 210 -0.56 -26.49 -3.45
CA THR A 210 0.31 -27.08 -4.48
C THR A 210 1.77 -26.68 -4.23
N LEU A 211 2.03 -25.42 -3.88
CA LEU A 211 3.38 -24.94 -3.60
C LEU A 211 3.96 -25.62 -2.35
N ILE A 212 3.21 -25.67 -1.24
CA ILE A 212 3.66 -26.29 0.01
C ILE A 212 3.94 -27.78 -0.18
N HIS A 213 3.08 -28.52 -0.89
CA HIS A 213 3.32 -29.93 -1.20
C HIS A 213 4.59 -30.12 -2.03
N GLY A 214 4.87 -29.23 -2.98
CA GLY A 214 6.13 -29.24 -3.74
C GLY A 214 7.38 -29.04 -2.88
N MET A 215 7.25 -28.42 -1.70
CA MET A 215 8.34 -28.16 -0.78
C MET A 215 8.57 -29.25 0.27
N GLU A 216 7.63 -30.18 0.47
CA GLU A 216 7.67 -31.15 1.57
C GLU A 216 8.98 -31.95 1.64
N GLU A 217 9.42 -32.48 0.49
CA GLU A 217 10.66 -33.26 0.43
C GLU A 217 11.88 -32.40 0.79
N LEU A 218 11.94 -31.17 0.26
CA LEU A 218 13.05 -30.26 0.49
C LEU A 218 13.11 -29.84 1.95
N ILE A 219 11.97 -29.46 2.54
CA ILE A 219 11.86 -29.09 3.95
C ILE A 219 12.25 -30.28 4.83
N GLY A 220 11.70 -31.47 4.56
CA GLY A 220 12.00 -32.70 5.31
C GLY A 220 13.50 -33.01 5.33
N ARG A 221 14.18 -32.89 4.18
CA ARG A 221 15.64 -33.08 4.09
C ARG A 221 16.44 -32.01 4.86
N THR A 222 15.91 -30.80 4.93
CA THR A 222 16.56 -29.64 5.55
C THR A 222 16.43 -29.65 7.08
N VAL A 223 15.26 -30.05 7.60
CA VAL A 223 15.02 -30.15 9.04
C VAL A 223 15.63 -31.42 9.64
N GLY A 224 15.79 -32.48 8.83
CA GLY A 224 16.49 -33.70 9.18
C GLY A 224 15.57 -34.78 9.75
N PRO A 225 16.08 -36.02 9.89
CA PRO A 225 15.26 -37.20 10.17
C PRO A 225 14.73 -37.28 11.61
N SER A 226 15.25 -36.44 12.52
CA SER A 226 14.77 -36.36 13.91
C SER A 226 13.49 -35.54 14.06
N ILE A 227 12.99 -34.94 12.98
CA ILE A 227 11.80 -34.10 12.99
C ILE A 227 10.74 -34.72 12.07
N GLU A 228 9.56 -34.95 12.63
CA GLU A 228 8.38 -35.33 11.87
C GLU A 228 7.78 -34.07 11.23
N LEU A 229 7.75 -34.02 9.90
CA LEU A 229 7.08 -32.97 9.14
C LEU A 229 5.68 -33.45 8.77
N GLN A 230 4.65 -32.69 9.16
CA GLN A 230 3.27 -32.94 8.79
C GLN A 230 2.71 -31.72 8.07
N VAL A 231 2.10 -31.94 6.90
CA VAL A 231 1.36 -30.90 6.18
C VAL A 231 -0.13 -31.22 6.25
N VAL A 232 -0.90 -30.28 6.80
CA VAL A 232 -2.35 -30.34 6.89
C VAL A 232 -2.90 -29.26 5.98
N ALA A 233 -3.03 -29.61 4.70
CA ALA A 233 -3.60 -28.73 3.70
C ALA A 233 -5.13 -28.66 3.89
N GLY A 234 -5.67 -27.45 4.07
CA GLY A 234 -7.11 -27.24 4.13
C GLY A 234 -7.79 -27.57 2.80
N ASP A 235 -9.05 -28.02 2.87
CA ASP A 235 -9.88 -28.23 1.70
C ASP A 235 -10.30 -26.88 1.10
N GLU A 236 -10.21 -26.74 -0.23
CA GLU A 236 -10.68 -25.56 -0.98
C GLU A 236 -10.16 -24.18 -0.49
N VAL A 237 -8.88 -24.10 -0.09
CA VAL A 237 -8.22 -22.83 0.26
C VAL A 237 -8.19 -21.88 -0.94
N TRP A 238 -8.41 -20.60 -0.69
CA TRP A 238 -8.46 -19.59 -1.75
C TRP A 238 -7.10 -19.41 -2.44
N PRO A 239 -7.06 -19.18 -3.77
CA PRO A 239 -5.82 -18.78 -4.42
C PRO A 239 -5.38 -17.40 -3.93
N ALA A 240 -4.08 -17.22 -3.75
CA ALA A 240 -3.50 -15.97 -3.25
C ALA A 240 -2.49 -15.40 -4.26
N LEU A 241 -2.40 -14.08 -4.33
CA LEU A 241 -1.45 -13.37 -5.18
C LEU A 241 -0.09 -13.29 -4.45
N ILE A 242 0.84 -14.19 -4.77
CA ILE A 242 2.06 -14.40 -4.00
C ILE A 242 3.27 -14.61 -4.92
N ASP A 243 4.44 -14.10 -4.53
CA ASP A 243 5.72 -14.47 -5.13
C ASP A 243 6.19 -15.83 -4.58
N HIS A 244 6.29 -16.84 -5.45
CA HIS A 244 6.61 -18.22 -5.05
C HIS A 244 7.94 -18.30 -4.29
N ALA A 245 8.99 -17.65 -4.80
CA ALA A 245 10.32 -17.76 -4.23
C ALA A 245 10.38 -17.15 -2.82
N GLN A 246 9.59 -16.11 -2.57
CA GLN A 246 9.55 -15.49 -1.24
C GLN A 246 8.75 -16.32 -0.24
N LEU A 247 7.62 -16.92 -0.65
CA LEU A 247 6.87 -17.83 0.21
C LEU A 247 7.69 -19.09 0.54
N GLU A 248 8.39 -19.66 -0.44
CA GLU A 248 9.29 -20.78 -0.23
C GLU A 248 10.39 -20.45 0.79
N ASN A 249 11.06 -19.31 0.64
CA ASN A 249 12.10 -18.88 1.57
C ASN A 249 11.54 -18.64 2.98
N SER A 250 10.34 -18.06 3.09
CA SER A 250 9.69 -17.80 4.37
C SER A 250 9.37 -19.10 5.10
N LEU A 251 8.77 -20.07 4.41
CA LEU A 251 8.48 -21.39 4.97
C LEU A 251 9.76 -22.12 5.42
N LEU A 252 10.83 -22.06 4.63
CA LEU A 252 12.10 -22.66 5.00
C LEU A 252 12.71 -22.02 6.25
N ASN A 253 12.67 -20.69 6.35
CA ASN A 253 13.17 -19.98 7.52
C ASN A 253 12.38 -20.33 8.79
N LEU A 254 11.06 -20.41 8.71
CA LEU A 254 10.22 -20.85 9.82
C LEU A 254 10.55 -22.29 10.24
N CYS A 255 10.68 -23.22 9.28
CA CYS A 255 11.00 -24.62 9.57
C CYS A 255 12.40 -24.80 10.17
N LEU A 256 13.39 -24.01 9.72
CA LEU A 256 14.74 -24.00 10.30
C LEU A 256 14.74 -23.47 11.73
N ASN A 257 13.97 -22.41 12.01
CA ASN A 257 13.82 -21.88 13.35
C ASN A 257 13.13 -22.88 14.28
N ALA A 258 12.08 -23.55 13.80
CA ALA A 258 11.40 -24.64 14.50
C ALA A 258 12.36 -25.80 14.82
N ARG A 259 13.16 -26.26 13.85
CA ARG A 259 14.18 -27.30 14.10
C ARG A 259 15.14 -26.88 15.21
N ASP A 260 15.64 -25.67 15.15
CA ASP A 260 16.63 -25.20 16.12
C ASP A 260 16.01 -25.05 17.54
N ALA A 261 14.69 -24.88 17.64
CA ALA A 261 13.94 -24.95 18.91
C ALA A 261 13.70 -26.40 19.41
N MET A 262 14.05 -27.41 18.61
CA MET A 262 13.83 -28.85 18.87
C MET A 262 15.14 -29.67 18.80
N PRO A 263 16.11 -29.44 19.68
CA PRO A 263 17.43 -30.11 19.62
C PRO A 263 17.36 -31.64 19.80
N ASN A 264 16.30 -32.15 20.42
CA ASN A 264 16.10 -33.59 20.65
C ASN A 264 15.15 -34.24 19.63
N GLY A 265 14.81 -33.52 18.55
CA GLY A 265 13.74 -33.90 17.64
C GLY A 265 12.36 -33.46 18.12
N GLY A 266 11.35 -33.66 17.28
CA GLY A 266 9.99 -33.19 17.53
C GLY A 266 9.14 -33.21 16.27
N ARG A 267 8.11 -32.35 16.23
CA ARG A 267 7.19 -32.27 15.10
C ARG A 267 7.00 -30.84 14.62
N ILE A 268 6.99 -30.66 13.31
CA ILE A 268 6.59 -29.44 12.62
C ILE A 268 5.29 -29.72 11.89
N ILE A 269 4.28 -28.86 12.09
CA ILE A 269 2.99 -28.93 11.40
C ILE A 269 2.84 -27.66 10.56
N ILE A 270 2.63 -27.82 9.25
CA ILE A 270 2.29 -26.73 8.34
C ILE A 270 0.82 -26.86 8.00
N GLU A 271 0.02 -25.86 8.35
CA GLU A 271 -1.43 -25.86 8.15
C GLU A 271 -1.84 -24.71 7.21
N THR A 272 -2.79 -24.97 6.31
CA THR A 272 -3.43 -23.93 5.48
C THR A 272 -4.92 -23.87 5.75
N SER A 273 -5.48 -22.66 5.87
CA SER A 273 -6.91 -22.46 6.08
C SER A 273 -7.37 -21.08 5.60
N ASN A 274 -8.64 -20.95 5.25
CA ASN A 274 -9.26 -19.63 5.02
C ASN A 274 -9.64 -19.03 6.38
N ALA A 275 -9.33 -17.75 6.58
CA ALA A 275 -9.65 -17.01 7.79
C ALA A 275 -10.26 -15.66 7.44
N SER A 276 -11.45 -15.38 7.98
CA SER A 276 -12.06 -14.05 7.89
C SER A 276 -11.71 -13.27 9.15
N LEU A 277 -11.18 -12.07 8.98
CA LEU A 277 -10.79 -11.17 10.06
C LEU A 277 -11.85 -10.06 10.18
N ASP A 278 -12.60 -10.08 11.30
CA ASP A 278 -13.72 -9.16 11.53
C ASP A 278 -13.26 -7.72 11.87
N GLU A 279 -12.07 -7.57 12.46
CA GLU A 279 -11.48 -6.28 12.82
C GLU A 279 -10.00 -6.21 12.39
N CYS A 280 -9.51 -5.00 12.15
CA CYS A 280 -8.07 -4.76 11.93
C CYS A 280 -7.33 -5.12 13.22
N ILE A 281 -6.70 -6.29 13.24
CA ILE A 281 -6.05 -6.86 14.44
C ILE A 281 -4.90 -5.96 14.89
N ASP A 282 -4.24 -5.26 13.96
CA ASP A 282 -3.13 -4.37 14.27
C ASP A 282 -2.87 -3.33 13.15
N PRO A 283 -3.16 -2.02 13.37
CA PRO A 283 -2.93 -0.97 12.39
C PRO A 283 -1.45 -0.77 12.00
N ASP A 284 -0.51 -1.11 12.89
CA ASP A 284 0.93 -0.96 12.64
C ASP A 284 1.48 -2.09 11.76
N HIS A 285 0.73 -3.20 11.62
CA HIS A 285 1.16 -4.41 10.91
C HIS A 285 0.41 -4.64 9.58
N GLY A 286 -0.38 -3.66 9.12
CA GLY A 286 -0.91 -3.62 7.75
C GLY A 286 -2.00 -4.63 7.39
N ILE A 287 -2.47 -5.46 8.33
CA ILE A 287 -3.54 -6.43 8.07
C ILE A 287 -4.90 -5.73 8.15
N THR A 288 -5.57 -5.60 7.01
CA THR A 288 -6.93 -5.07 6.93
C THR A 288 -7.96 -6.13 7.35
N ALA A 289 -9.14 -5.69 7.80
CA ALA A 289 -10.26 -6.61 8.00
C ALA A 289 -10.68 -7.22 6.65
N GLY A 290 -11.06 -8.50 6.65
CA GLY A 290 -11.51 -9.21 5.46
C GLY A 290 -11.07 -10.67 5.36
N ASP A 291 -11.26 -11.23 4.18
CA ASP A 291 -10.99 -12.62 3.85
C ASP A 291 -9.51 -12.85 3.51
N HIS A 292 -8.84 -13.69 4.30
CA HIS A 292 -7.43 -13.98 4.17
C HIS A 292 -7.18 -15.49 4.05
N LEU A 293 -6.13 -15.86 3.31
CA LEU A 293 -5.55 -17.18 3.41
C LEU A 293 -4.53 -17.19 4.55
N SER A 294 -4.65 -18.14 5.46
CA SER A 294 -3.75 -18.34 6.60
C SER A 294 -2.84 -19.53 6.34
N ILE A 295 -1.53 -19.31 6.54
CA ILE A 295 -0.51 -20.37 6.60
C ILE A 295 0.05 -20.36 8.01
N ARG A 296 -0.03 -21.49 8.70
CA ARG A 296 0.46 -21.64 10.07
C ARG A 296 1.58 -22.66 10.10
N VAL A 297 2.69 -22.31 10.73
CA VAL A 297 3.79 -23.24 11.03
C VAL A 297 3.88 -23.39 12.54
N THR A 298 3.62 -24.59 13.03
CA THR A 298 3.62 -24.94 14.44
C THR A 298 4.73 -25.92 14.74
N ASP A 299 5.51 -25.69 15.79
CA ASP A 299 6.52 -26.61 16.28
C ASP A 299 6.27 -27.04 17.72
N THR A 300 6.89 -28.15 18.13
CA THR A 300 6.84 -28.67 19.50
C THR A 300 8.12 -28.37 20.28
N GLY A 301 8.81 -27.29 19.94
CA GLY A 301 10.08 -26.90 20.53
C GLY A 301 9.95 -26.24 21.90
N THR A 302 11.06 -25.64 22.34
CA THR A 302 11.15 -24.98 23.65
C THR A 302 10.30 -23.72 23.78
N GLY A 303 9.72 -23.23 22.69
CA GLY A 303 8.93 -22.01 22.65
C GLY A 303 9.74 -20.74 22.93
N MET A 304 9.02 -19.65 23.21
CA MET A 304 9.58 -18.33 23.48
C MET A 304 8.95 -17.74 24.75
N SER A 305 9.75 -17.05 25.57
CA SER A 305 9.21 -16.22 26.66
C SER A 305 8.50 -14.98 26.09
N PRO A 306 7.58 -14.34 26.83
CA PRO A 306 6.90 -13.12 26.36
C PRO A 306 7.87 -12.00 25.93
N GLU A 307 8.97 -11.85 26.65
CA GLU A 307 10.05 -10.89 26.35
C GLU A 307 10.78 -11.21 25.04
N THR A 308 10.94 -12.51 24.74
CA THR A 308 11.56 -12.98 23.49
C THR A 308 10.63 -12.73 22.32
N VAL A 309 9.34 -13.01 22.46
CA VAL A 309 8.32 -12.78 21.41
C VAL A 309 8.28 -11.30 21.01
N ALA A 310 8.30 -10.40 21.99
CA ALA A 310 8.26 -8.95 21.73
C ALA A 310 9.43 -8.43 20.87
N LYS A 311 10.58 -9.13 20.89
CA LYS A 311 11.79 -8.77 20.14
C LYS A 311 12.07 -9.70 18.97
N ALA A 312 11.28 -10.75 18.78
CA ALA A 312 11.59 -11.83 17.84
C ALA A 312 11.65 -11.35 16.38
N PHE A 313 10.96 -10.26 16.07
CA PHE A 313 10.93 -9.63 14.74
C PHE A 313 11.96 -8.50 14.57
N GLU A 314 12.68 -8.11 15.63
CA GLU A 314 13.76 -7.12 15.53
C GLU A 314 14.94 -7.71 14.71
N PRO A 315 15.47 -6.98 13.72
CA PRO A 315 16.63 -7.44 12.97
C PRO A 315 17.81 -7.77 13.88
N PHE A 316 18.47 -8.92 13.62
CA PHE A 316 19.63 -9.45 14.35
C PHE A 316 19.35 -9.97 15.77
N PHE A 317 18.10 -9.92 16.26
CA PHE A 317 17.77 -10.48 17.56
C PHE A 317 17.80 -12.02 17.52
N THR A 318 18.59 -12.64 18.41
CA THR A 318 18.63 -14.11 18.53
C THR A 318 18.89 -14.54 19.97
N THR A 319 18.21 -15.61 20.39
CA THR A 319 18.46 -16.30 21.67
C THR A 319 19.51 -17.41 21.54
N LYS A 320 20.02 -17.65 20.33
CA LYS A 320 21.00 -18.71 20.04
C LYS A 320 22.42 -18.26 20.44
N PRO A 321 23.31 -19.20 20.81
CA PRO A 321 24.71 -18.89 21.08
C PRO A 321 25.39 -18.19 19.90
N ILE A 322 26.44 -17.41 20.20
CA ILE A 322 27.23 -16.66 19.20
C ILE A 322 27.68 -17.61 18.07
N GLY A 323 27.28 -17.30 16.84
CA GLY A 323 27.59 -18.09 15.64
C GLY A 323 26.56 -19.17 15.25
N ALA A 324 25.57 -19.45 16.11
CA ALA A 324 24.51 -20.45 15.86
C ALA A 324 23.19 -19.84 15.34
N GLY A 325 22.99 -18.53 15.46
CA GLY A 325 21.82 -17.82 14.95
C GLY A 325 22.19 -16.51 14.27
N THR A 326 21.48 -16.16 13.19
CA THR A 326 21.65 -14.87 12.48
C THR A 326 20.77 -13.76 13.04
N GLY A 327 19.69 -14.12 13.74
CA GLY A 327 18.66 -13.19 14.20
C GLY A 327 17.89 -12.48 13.09
N LEU A 328 18.01 -12.96 11.84
CA LEU A 328 17.35 -12.37 10.67
C LEU A 328 16.17 -13.20 10.15
N GLY A 329 15.99 -14.42 10.67
CA GLY A 329 15.00 -15.37 10.13
C GLY A 329 13.57 -14.83 10.18
N LEU A 330 13.11 -14.43 11.38
CA LEU A 330 11.76 -13.88 11.54
C LEU A 330 11.62 -12.48 10.93
N SER A 331 12.66 -11.64 10.99
CA SER A 331 12.62 -10.29 10.39
C SER A 331 12.55 -10.34 8.86
N MET A 332 13.12 -11.37 8.21
CA MET A 332 12.99 -11.58 6.75
C MET A 332 11.61 -12.10 6.36
N VAL A 333 11.01 -12.98 7.18
CA VAL A 333 9.60 -13.38 7.00
C VAL A 333 8.68 -12.18 7.16
N TYR A 334 8.97 -11.31 8.15
CA TYR A 334 8.21 -10.09 8.39
C TYR A 334 8.30 -9.08 7.24
N GLY A 335 9.48 -8.90 6.64
CA GLY A 335 9.65 -8.01 5.49
C GLY A 335 9.02 -8.51 4.18
N PHE A 336 8.43 -9.72 4.18
CA PHE A 336 7.72 -10.31 3.04
C PHE A 336 6.19 -10.21 3.17
N VAL A 337 5.64 -10.24 4.39
CA VAL A 337 4.20 -10.08 4.68
C VAL A 337 3.83 -8.61 4.64
#